data_AF-A0A5C9CF79-F1
#
_entry.id   AF-A0A5C9CF79-F1
#
_cell.length_a   1.000
_cell.length_b   1.000
_cell.length_c   1.000
_cell.angle_alpha   90.00
_cell.angle_beta   90.00
_cell.angle_gamma   90.00
#
_symmetry.space_group_name_H-M   'P 1'
#
loop_
_entity.id
_entity.type
_entity.pdbx_description
1 polymer ?
#
loop_
_entity_poly.entity_id
_entity_poly.type
_entity_poly.pdbx_seq_one_letter_code
_entity_poly.pdbx_strand_id
1 'polypeptide(L)'
;MKCLALTDSYGPLVKALSQEGHREARLAAITGLRQWLPLDPHNRQLLKAELAKHFLPSDADAVYRLLWGFDLADAKTPATSRTLVGWLDSEQLAIRELAFLHVQKLTGLKHEYSPINPPAQRRAAVDRWYNHREKKGGALVME
;
A
#
# COMPACT_ATOMS: atom_id res chain seq x y z
N MET A 1 -27.30 -16.48 14.97
CA MET A 1 -25.86 -16.42 15.28
C MET A 1 -25.17 -15.45 14.33
N LYS A 2 -25.28 -14.16 14.60
CA LYS A 2 -24.46 -13.07 14.04
C LYS A 2 -23.92 -12.33 15.27
N CYS A 3 -22.73 -11.74 15.19
CA CYS A 3 -22.21 -10.71 16.13
C CYS A 3 -21.07 -11.05 17.12
N LEU A 4 -20.39 -12.19 17.09
CA LEU A 4 -19.12 -12.34 17.86
C LEU A 4 -17.93 -12.91 17.09
N ALA A 5 -18.14 -13.60 15.96
CA ALA A 5 -17.04 -14.19 15.18
C ALA A 5 -16.39 -13.22 14.16
N LEU A 6 -17.01 -12.08 13.86
CA LEU A 6 -16.52 -11.11 12.85
C LEU A 6 -15.69 -9.97 13.46
N THR A 7 -15.68 -9.83 14.79
CA THR A 7 -15.12 -8.64 15.45
C THR A 7 -13.62 -8.73 15.69
N ASP A 8 -12.99 -9.91 15.55
CA ASP A 8 -11.55 -10.08 15.82
C ASP A 8 -10.76 -10.61 14.62
N SER A 9 -11.39 -10.70 13.45
CA SER A 9 -10.72 -11.21 12.24
C SER A 9 -9.73 -10.22 11.65
N TYR A 10 -9.79 -8.92 11.99
CA TYR A 10 -8.91 -7.90 11.42
C TYR A 10 -7.53 -7.81 12.10
N GLY A 11 -7.43 -8.09 13.40
CA GLY A 11 -6.18 -8.05 14.16
C GLY A 11 -5.10 -8.99 13.59
N PRO A 12 -5.42 -10.27 13.35
CA PRO A 12 -4.53 -11.20 12.69
C PRO A 12 -4.12 -10.76 11.27
N LEU A 13 -5.00 -10.10 10.51
CA LEU A 13 -4.68 -9.60 9.19
C LEU A 13 -3.68 -8.43 9.26
N VAL A 14 -3.86 -7.50 10.19
CA VAL A 14 -2.90 -6.40 10.42
C VAL A 14 -1.54 -6.95 10.86
N LYS A 15 -1.53 -7.95 11.75
CA LYS A 15 -0.31 -8.64 12.16
C LYS A 15 0.39 -9.34 10.98
N ALA A 16 -0.37 -9.96 10.08
CA ALA A 16 0.19 -10.58 8.89
C ALA A 16 0.84 -9.55 7.94
N LEU A 17 0.40 -8.29 7.94
CA LEU A 17 1.05 -7.22 7.18
C LEU A 17 2.36 -6.76 7.81
N SER A 18 2.47 -6.71 9.14
CA SER A 18 3.69 -6.23 9.81
C SER A 18 4.81 -7.27 9.83
N GLN A 19 4.47 -8.54 9.72
CA GLN A 19 5.44 -9.63 9.71
C GLN A 19 6.08 -9.83 8.32
N GLU A 20 7.39 -10.13 8.31
CA GLU A 20 8.12 -10.60 7.13
C GLU A 20 7.77 -12.06 6.77
N GLY A 21 6.47 -12.41 6.84
CA GLY A 21 5.97 -13.73 6.49
C GLY A 21 5.87 -13.99 4.98
N HIS A 22 5.16 -15.05 4.62
CA HIS A 22 4.91 -15.39 3.22
C HIS A 22 4.11 -14.30 2.51
N ARG A 23 4.50 -14.02 1.25
CA ARG A 23 3.81 -13.07 0.38
C ARG A 23 2.32 -13.35 0.25
N GLU A 24 1.93 -14.62 0.15
CA GLU A 24 0.52 -15.03 0.04
C GLU A 24 -0.31 -14.60 1.24
N ALA A 25 0.24 -14.74 2.46
CA ALA A 25 -0.44 -14.31 3.68
C ALA A 25 -0.66 -12.79 3.69
N ARG A 26 0.33 -12.01 3.25
CA ARG A 26 0.17 -10.55 3.11
C ARG A 26 -0.88 -10.19 2.07
N LEU A 27 -0.87 -10.82 0.90
CA LEU A 27 -1.87 -10.56 -0.15
C LEU A 27 -3.28 -10.91 0.31
N ALA A 28 -3.45 -12.03 1.04
CA ALA A 28 -4.71 -12.40 1.65
C ALA A 28 -5.15 -11.37 2.70
N ALA A 29 -4.23 -10.88 3.53
CA ALA A 29 -4.50 -9.82 4.50
C ALA A 29 -4.93 -8.51 3.85
N ILE A 30 -4.23 -8.06 2.80
CA ILE A 30 -4.59 -6.87 2.02
C ILE A 30 -6.01 -7.01 1.47
N THR A 31 -6.32 -8.17 0.88
CA THR A 31 -7.63 -8.43 0.26
C THR A 31 -8.74 -8.43 1.31
N GLY A 32 -8.54 -9.15 2.42
CA GLY A 32 -9.51 -9.23 3.51
C GLY A 32 -9.76 -7.86 4.16
N LEU A 33 -8.71 -7.09 4.44
CA LEU A 33 -8.84 -5.76 5.03
C LEU A 33 -9.56 -4.78 4.10
N ARG A 34 -9.30 -4.85 2.78
CA ARG A 34 -10.01 -4.03 1.77
C ARG A 34 -11.48 -4.37 1.65
N GLN A 35 -11.85 -5.64 1.84
CA GLN A 35 -13.25 -6.07 1.83
C GLN A 35 -13.96 -5.70 3.13
N TRP A 36 -13.27 -5.76 4.27
CA TRP A 36 -13.82 -5.49 5.59
C TRP A 36 -13.97 -3.99 5.88
N LEU A 37 -13.01 -3.16 5.47
CA LEU A 37 -12.96 -1.73 5.79
C LEU A 37 -14.22 -0.92 5.38
N PRO A 38 -14.86 -1.16 4.22
CA PRO A 38 -16.05 -0.44 3.80
C PRO A 38 -17.35 -0.92 4.47
N LEU A 39 -17.35 -2.07 5.16
CA LEU A 39 -18.59 -2.67 5.70
C LEU A 39 -19.19 -1.86 6.85
N ASP A 40 -18.36 -1.18 7.64
CA ASP A 40 -18.79 -0.36 8.77
C ASP A 40 -17.86 0.87 8.90
N PRO A 41 -18.39 2.11 8.95
CA PRO A 41 -17.59 3.30 9.21
C PRO A 41 -16.70 3.23 10.47
N HIS A 42 -17.11 2.48 11.51
CA HIS A 42 -16.34 2.29 12.74
C HIS A 42 -15.04 1.50 12.50
N ASN A 43 -14.99 0.66 11.46
CA ASN A 43 -13.79 -0.12 11.09
C ASN A 43 -12.59 0.78 10.81
N ARG A 44 -12.82 2.05 10.42
CA ARG A 44 -11.76 3.04 10.22
C ARG A 44 -10.98 3.31 11.50
N GLN A 45 -11.68 3.47 12.61
CA GLN A 45 -11.06 3.75 13.90
C GLN A 45 -10.35 2.51 14.44
N LEU A 46 -11.00 1.34 14.32
CA LEU A 46 -10.43 0.06 14.71
C LEU A 46 -9.13 -0.24 13.94
N LEU A 47 -9.14 -0.04 12.62
CA LEU A 47 -7.96 -0.26 11.77
C LEU A 47 -6.81 0.67 12.16
N LYS A 48 -7.09 1.97 12.37
CA LYS A 48 -6.06 2.93 12.79
C LYS A 48 -5.45 2.55 14.14
N ALA A 49 -6.29 2.18 15.11
CA ALA A 49 -5.84 1.76 16.43
C ALA A 49 -4.99 0.48 16.35
N GLU A 50 -5.36 -0.47 15.49
CA GLU A 50 -4.61 -1.72 15.32
C GLU A 50 -3.29 -1.49 14.57
N LEU A 51 -3.28 -0.71 13.49
CA LEU A 51 -2.04 -0.38 12.77
C LEU A 51 -1.01 0.29 13.68
N ALA A 52 -1.45 1.18 14.58
CA ALA A 52 -0.57 1.85 15.54
C ALA A 52 0.11 0.90 16.54
N LYS A 53 -0.39 -0.33 16.73
CA LYS A 53 0.24 -1.34 17.58
C LYS A 53 1.40 -2.05 16.90
N HIS A 54 1.40 -2.11 15.57
CA HIS A 54 2.35 -2.93 14.79
C HIS A 54 3.30 -2.12 13.90
N PHE A 55 3.01 -0.84 13.67
CA PHE A 55 3.76 0.03 12.77
C PHE A 55 4.14 1.35 13.44
N LEU A 56 5.23 1.97 12.97
CA LEU A 56 5.53 3.36 13.31
C LEU A 56 4.42 4.28 12.79
N PRO A 57 4.20 5.48 13.39
CA PRO A 57 3.11 6.37 13.00
C PRO A 57 3.06 6.69 11.50
N SER A 58 4.21 6.95 10.87
CA SER A 58 4.31 7.23 9.42
C SER A 58 3.95 6.01 8.56
N ASP A 59 4.35 4.83 9.00
CA ASP A 59 4.09 3.57 8.29
C ASP A 59 2.63 3.16 8.42
N ALA A 60 2.04 3.35 9.61
CA ALA A 60 0.62 3.11 9.86
C ALA A 60 -0.25 3.99 8.96
N ASP A 61 0.07 5.28 8.81
CA ASP A 61 -0.64 6.17 7.89
C ASP A 61 -0.48 5.73 6.43
N ALA A 62 0.74 5.36 6.02
CA ALA A 62 0.99 4.86 4.68
C ALA A 62 0.17 3.59 4.36
N VAL A 63 0.21 2.59 5.24
CA VAL A 63 -0.58 1.35 5.09
C VAL A 63 -2.08 1.67 5.05
N TYR A 64 -2.57 2.53 5.94
CA TYR A 64 -3.99 2.92 5.98
C TYR A 64 -4.44 3.54 4.64
N ARG A 65 -3.67 4.49 4.10
CA ARG A 65 -3.97 5.13 2.80
C ARG A 65 -3.89 4.14 1.65
N LEU A 66 -2.89 3.27 1.66
CA LEU A 66 -2.71 2.23 0.66
C LEU A 66 -3.82 1.16 0.69
N LEU A 67 -4.44 0.92 1.84
CA LEU A 67 -5.58 0.00 1.94
C LEU A 67 -6.84 0.59 1.29
N TRP A 68 -7.13 1.88 1.49
CA TRP A 68 -8.26 2.56 0.81
C TRP A 68 -8.14 2.55 -0.72
N GLY A 69 -6.92 2.73 -1.21
CA GLY A 69 -6.61 2.68 -2.63
C GLY A 69 -6.58 4.03 -3.31
N PHE A 70 -6.24 4.00 -4.59
CA PHE A 70 -6.02 5.17 -5.44
C PHE A 70 -6.70 4.95 -6.79
N ASP A 71 -7.28 6.01 -7.33
CA ASP A 71 -7.86 6.01 -8.67
C ASP A 71 -6.97 6.76 -9.69
N LEU A 72 -7.46 6.86 -10.93
CA LEU A 72 -6.72 7.56 -11.99
C LEU A 72 -6.63 9.07 -11.74
N ALA A 73 -7.61 9.69 -11.08
CA ALA A 73 -7.56 11.12 -10.75
C ALA A 73 -6.50 11.40 -9.69
N ASP A 74 -6.36 10.52 -8.69
CA ASP A 74 -5.28 10.55 -7.72
C ASP A 74 -3.91 10.44 -8.42
N ALA A 75 -3.78 9.53 -9.38
CA ALA A 75 -2.55 9.29 -10.13
C ALA A 75 -2.18 10.41 -11.12
N LYS A 76 -3.11 11.32 -11.42
CA LYS A 76 -2.85 12.56 -12.16
C LYS A 76 -2.31 13.67 -11.24
N THR A 77 -2.57 13.58 -9.94
CA THR A 77 -2.10 14.59 -8.98
C THR A 77 -0.61 14.42 -8.72
N PRO A 78 0.23 15.45 -8.97
CA PRO A 78 1.68 15.32 -8.79
C PRO A 78 2.11 14.95 -7.37
N ALA A 79 1.44 15.51 -6.36
CA ALA A 79 1.71 15.23 -4.95
C ALA A 79 1.43 13.76 -4.60
N THR A 80 0.25 13.25 -4.95
CA THR A 80 -0.13 11.85 -4.70
C THR A 80 0.77 10.88 -5.47
N SER A 81 1.07 11.20 -6.72
CA SER A 81 2.02 10.43 -7.54
C SER A 81 3.41 10.36 -6.92
N ARG A 82 3.90 11.47 -6.35
CA ARG A 82 5.17 11.51 -5.62
C ARG A 82 5.15 10.61 -4.40
N THR A 83 4.08 10.69 -3.61
CA THR A 83 3.91 9.85 -2.42
C THR A 83 3.88 8.36 -2.77
N LEU A 84 3.12 7.97 -3.80
CA LEU A 84 3.04 6.58 -4.27
C LEU A 84 4.40 6.03 -4.70
N VAL A 85 5.18 6.80 -5.46
CA VAL A 85 6.54 6.40 -5.85
C VAL A 85 7.49 6.39 -4.66
N GLY A 86 7.37 7.33 -3.73
CA GLY A 86 8.17 7.35 -2.51
C GLY A 86 7.99 6.10 -1.64
N TRP A 87 6.77 5.57 -1.54
CA TRP A 87 6.50 4.34 -0.80
C TRP A 87 7.14 3.08 -1.40
N LEU A 88 7.54 3.11 -2.68
CA LEU A 88 8.31 2.02 -3.28
C LEU A 88 9.72 1.87 -2.69
N ASP A 89 10.24 2.87 -1.97
CA ASP A 89 11.50 2.78 -1.23
C ASP A 89 11.32 2.70 0.30
N SER A 90 10.12 2.37 0.78
CA SER A 90 9.90 2.14 2.21
C SER A 90 10.68 0.94 2.72
N GLU A 91 11.16 1.01 3.97
CA GLU A 91 11.76 -0.15 4.65
C GLU A 91 10.73 -1.27 4.88
N GLN A 92 9.45 -0.92 5.06
CA GLN A 92 8.39 -1.89 5.27
C GLN A 92 8.01 -2.60 3.97
N LEU A 93 8.13 -3.93 3.97
CA LEU A 93 7.79 -4.75 2.81
C LEU A 93 6.30 -4.62 2.41
N ALA A 94 5.40 -4.54 3.39
CA ALA A 94 3.98 -4.37 3.11
C ALA A 94 3.67 -3.05 2.40
N ILE A 95 4.35 -1.96 2.77
CA ILE A 95 4.18 -0.65 2.12
C ILE A 95 4.67 -0.71 0.68
N ARG A 96 5.88 -1.26 0.45
CA ARG A 96 6.43 -1.46 -0.90
C ARG A 96 5.50 -2.27 -1.79
N GLU A 97 5.00 -3.38 -1.27
CA GLU A 97 4.11 -4.29 -2.00
C GLU A 97 2.77 -3.63 -2.34
N LEU A 98 2.13 -2.99 -1.35
CA LEU A 98 0.88 -2.26 -1.55
C LEU A 98 1.02 -1.10 -2.55
N ALA A 99 2.09 -0.31 -2.44
CA ALA A 99 2.36 0.81 -3.34
C ALA A 99 2.58 0.30 -4.77
N PHE A 100 3.35 -0.78 -4.94
CA PHE A 100 3.59 -1.35 -6.25
C PHE A 100 2.33 -1.90 -6.90
N LEU A 101 1.44 -2.56 -6.14
CA LEU A 101 0.14 -3.02 -6.65
C LEU A 101 -0.69 -1.85 -7.22
N HIS A 102 -0.66 -0.69 -6.57
CA HIS A 102 -1.36 0.50 -7.08
C HIS A 102 -0.68 1.08 -8.30
N VAL A 103 0.63 1.31 -8.25
CA VAL A 103 1.38 1.85 -9.38
C VAL A 103 1.20 0.98 -10.63
N GLN A 104 1.26 -0.35 -10.47
CA GLN A 104 1.03 -1.30 -11.55
C GLN A 104 -0.43 -1.25 -12.05
N LYS A 105 -1.42 -1.21 -11.15
CA LYS A 105 -2.83 -1.10 -11.53
C LYS A 105 -3.13 0.19 -12.32
N LEU A 106 -2.53 1.31 -11.91
CA LEU A 106 -2.79 2.63 -12.48
C LEU A 106 -2.08 2.82 -13.83
N THR A 107 -0.86 2.32 -13.97
CA THR A 107 -0.02 2.57 -15.15
C THR A 107 0.04 1.41 -16.14
N GLY A 108 -0.28 0.18 -15.69
CA GLY A 108 -0.03 -1.05 -16.46
C GLY A 108 1.45 -1.44 -16.54
N LEU A 109 2.36 -0.65 -15.96
CA LEU A 109 3.81 -0.83 -16.07
C LEU A 109 4.40 -1.44 -14.79
N LYS A 110 5.54 -2.13 -14.95
CA LYS A 110 6.30 -2.70 -13.81
C LYS A 110 7.66 -2.04 -13.56
N HIS A 111 8.31 -1.50 -14.60
CA HIS A 111 9.68 -0.96 -14.57
C HIS A 111 10.72 -1.85 -13.86
N GLU A 112 10.57 -3.17 -14.01
CA GLU A 112 11.43 -4.20 -13.37
C GLU A 112 11.49 -4.07 -11.83
N TYR A 113 10.52 -3.38 -11.24
CA TYR A 113 10.44 -3.24 -9.79
C TYR A 113 9.96 -4.54 -9.16
N SER A 114 10.60 -4.92 -8.06
CA SER A 114 10.16 -5.98 -7.17
C SER A 114 10.31 -5.50 -5.72
N PRO A 115 9.26 -5.62 -4.88
CA PRO A 115 9.30 -5.19 -3.48
C PRO A 115 10.40 -5.87 -2.67
N ILE A 116 10.76 -7.11 -3.01
CA ILE A 116 11.76 -7.92 -2.27
C ILE A 116 13.20 -7.71 -2.75
N ASN A 117 13.41 -6.88 -3.78
CA ASN A 117 14.76 -6.63 -4.27
C ASN A 117 15.63 -5.95 -3.18
N PRO A 118 16.95 -6.16 -3.22
CA PRO A 118 17.89 -5.43 -2.36
C PRO A 118 17.77 -3.91 -2.53
N PRO A 119 18.10 -3.10 -1.51
CA PRO A 119 17.91 -1.64 -1.54
C PRO A 119 18.50 -0.95 -2.77
N ALA A 120 19.72 -1.31 -3.18
CA ALA A 120 20.36 -0.70 -4.34
C ALA A 120 19.59 -0.94 -5.66
N GLN A 121 19.09 -2.15 -5.87
CA GLN A 121 18.31 -2.49 -7.06
C GLN A 121 16.93 -1.83 -7.03
N ARG A 122 16.29 -1.77 -5.85
CA ARG A 122 15.02 -1.04 -5.71
C ARG A 122 15.20 0.43 -6.01
N ARG A 123 16.23 1.09 -5.45
CA ARG A 123 16.46 2.53 -5.65
C ARG A 123 16.60 2.88 -7.13
N ALA A 124 17.37 2.09 -7.89
CA ALA A 124 17.46 2.26 -9.32
C ALA A 124 16.10 2.14 -10.04
N ALA A 125 15.24 1.19 -9.63
CA ALA A 125 13.89 1.07 -10.17
C ALA A 125 12.95 2.22 -9.73
N VAL A 126 13.11 2.74 -8.51
CA VAL A 126 12.38 3.91 -8.00
C VAL A 126 12.79 5.19 -8.75
N ASP A 127 14.07 5.36 -9.07
CA ASP A 127 14.55 6.48 -9.89
C ASP A 127 13.95 6.43 -11.31
N ARG A 128 13.77 5.23 -11.87
CA ARG A 128 13.03 5.06 -13.14
C ARG A 128 11.58 5.53 -13.02
N TRP A 129 10.91 5.25 -11.90
CA TRP A 129 9.56 5.77 -11.63
C TRP A 129 9.52 7.29 -11.47
N TYR A 130 10.51 7.88 -10.79
CA TYR A 130 10.64 9.34 -10.72
C TYR A 130 10.82 9.96 -12.10
N ASN A 131 11.75 9.43 -12.91
CA ASN A 131 11.97 9.89 -14.28
C ASN A 131 10.73 9.74 -15.17
N HIS A 132 9.97 8.65 -15.01
CA HIS A 132 8.69 8.46 -15.69
C HIS A 132 7.68 9.56 -15.33
N ARG A 133 7.59 9.93 -14.05
CA ARG A 133 6.70 11.00 -13.59
C ARG A 133 7.12 12.37 -14.12
N GLU A 134 8.41 12.70 -14.11
CA GLU A 134 8.90 13.98 -14.61
C GLU A 134 8.56 14.19 -16.09
N LYS A 135 8.66 13.14 -16.92
CA LYS A 135 8.22 13.15 -18.32
C LYS A 135 6.71 13.42 -18.50
N LYS A 136 5.93 13.28 -17.43
CA LYS A 136 4.46 13.45 -17.38
C LYS A 136 4.05 14.62 -16.49
N GLY A 137 4.91 15.62 -16.31
CA GLY A 137 4.59 16.81 -15.49
C GLY A 137 4.42 16.49 -14.00
N GLY A 138 5.05 15.43 -13.51
CA GLY A 138 5.00 14.98 -12.11
C GLY A 138 3.90 13.94 -11.81
N ALA A 139 3.06 13.58 -12.79
CA ALA A 139 1.99 12.60 -12.63
C ALA A 139 2.44 11.17 -12.99
N LEU A 140 1.79 10.14 -12.43
CA LEU A 140 2.03 8.74 -12.81
C LEU A 140 1.38 8.39 -14.16
N VAL A 141 0.24 9.00 -14.44
CA VAL A 141 -0.54 8.82 -15.67
C VAL A 141 -0.85 10.18 -16.30
N MET A 142 -0.95 10.22 -17.63
CA MET A 142 -1.47 11.38 -18.37
C MET A 142 -2.87 11.02 -18.89
N GLU A 143 -3.62 12.02 -19.35
CA GLU A 143 -4.87 11.83 -20.09
C GLU A 143 -4.70 10.98 -21.34
#